data_AF-K2QQC4-F1
#
_entry.id   AF-K2QQC4-F1
#
_cell.length_a   1.000
_cell.length_b   1.000
_cell.length_c   1.000
_cell.angle_alpha   90.00
_cell.angle_beta   90.00
_cell.angle_gamma   90.00
#
_symmetry.space_group_name_H-M   'P 1'
#
loop_
_entity.id
_entity.type
_entity.pdbx_description
1 polymer ?
#
loop_
_entity_poly.entity_id
_entity_poly.type
_entity_poly.pdbx_seq_one_letter_code
_entity_poly.pdbx_strand_id
1 'polypeptide(L)'
;MPLPLDKATANLNNTDVLQDVFNKTFGFQKIFVINLPSRTDHRDSISSAAAFSDLQIEYVDGVTEVEEKTLPPGEPHLREVVLVASDLEEVGTHRSEWLLNITRIVEENITSALILEDDSDWDIRIKSQMRYFARA
;
A
#
# COMPACT_ATOMS: atom_id res chain seq x y z
N MET A 1 6.81 2.63 -49.56
CA MET A 1 7.42 1.35 -49.22
C MET A 1 7.74 1.38 -47.73
N PRO A 2 6.95 0.73 -46.86
CA PRO A 2 7.24 0.75 -45.43
C PRO A 2 8.42 -0.17 -45.14
N LEU A 3 9.31 0.28 -44.26
CA LEU A 3 10.47 -0.48 -43.79
C LEU A 3 10.01 -1.74 -43.03
N PRO A 4 10.77 -2.84 -43.08
CA PRO A 4 10.41 -4.06 -42.38
C PRO A 4 10.50 -3.82 -40.87
N LEU A 5 9.41 -4.12 -40.15
CA LEU A 5 9.42 -4.17 -38.69
C LEU A 5 10.49 -5.17 -38.25
N ASP A 6 11.49 -4.65 -37.56
CA ASP A 6 12.59 -5.40 -37.00
C ASP A 6 12.04 -6.46 -36.03
N LYS A 7 12.45 -7.71 -36.22
CA LYS A 7 12.04 -8.86 -35.39
C LYS A 7 12.65 -8.81 -33.97
N ALA A 8 13.20 -7.66 -33.58
CA ALA A 8 13.85 -7.40 -32.31
C ALA A 8 12.89 -7.04 -31.16
N THR A 9 11.62 -6.73 -31.42
CA THR A 9 10.61 -6.42 -30.39
C THR A 9 9.78 -7.61 -29.90
N ALA A 10 10.12 -8.84 -30.32
CA ALA A 10 9.40 -10.05 -29.92
C ALA A 10 9.93 -10.72 -28.63
N ASN A 11 10.94 -10.15 -27.98
CA ASN A 11 11.55 -10.68 -26.75
C ASN A 11 11.50 -9.65 -25.59
N LEU A 12 10.35 -9.02 -25.39
CA LEU A 12 10.00 -8.60 -24.03
C LEU A 12 9.52 -9.88 -23.35
N ASN A 13 10.39 -10.44 -22.49
CA ASN A 13 10.04 -11.54 -21.61
C ASN A 13 8.76 -11.16 -20.85
N ASN A 14 7.63 -11.60 -21.38
CA ASN A 14 6.32 -11.49 -20.79
C ASN A 14 6.32 -12.46 -19.60
N THR A 15 6.91 -12.04 -18.49
CA THR A 15 6.51 -12.56 -17.19
C THR A 15 5.02 -12.30 -17.13
N ASP A 16 4.24 -13.38 -17.31
CA ASP A 16 2.79 -13.32 -17.30
C ASP A 16 2.40 -12.63 -15.99
N VAL A 17 1.88 -11.39 -16.07
CA VAL A 17 1.50 -10.57 -14.92
C VAL A 17 0.55 -11.35 -13.99
N LEU A 18 -0.17 -12.33 -14.53
CA LEU A 18 -1.02 -13.25 -13.78
C LEU A 18 -0.26 -14.23 -12.88
N GLN A 19 1.03 -14.43 -13.12
CA GLN A 19 1.95 -15.23 -12.30
C GLN A 19 2.64 -14.39 -11.24
N ASP A 20 2.90 -13.11 -11.53
CA ASP A 20 3.55 -12.20 -10.57
C ASP A 20 2.73 -12.05 -9.28
N VAL A 21 1.41 -12.21 -9.37
CA VAL A 21 0.49 -12.29 -8.22
C VAL A 21 0.87 -13.39 -7.22
N PHE A 22 1.54 -14.48 -7.65
CA PHE A 22 1.96 -15.54 -6.74
C PHE A 22 3.24 -15.23 -5.96
N ASN A 23 3.97 -14.18 -6.37
CA ASN A 23 5.15 -13.73 -5.64
C ASN A 23 4.77 -13.24 -4.23
N LYS A 24 5.76 -13.08 -3.36
CA LYS A 24 5.54 -12.61 -1.97
C LYS A 24 5.02 -11.18 -1.86
N THR A 25 4.99 -10.45 -2.97
CA THR A 25 4.60 -9.04 -3.03
C THR A 25 3.51 -8.78 -4.07
N PHE A 26 2.82 -9.82 -4.56
CA PHE A 26 1.82 -9.74 -5.64
C PHE A 26 2.31 -9.13 -6.97
N GLY A 27 3.63 -8.99 -7.17
CA GLY A 27 4.22 -8.33 -8.34
C GLY A 27 4.62 -6.87 -8.10
N PHE A 28 4.34 -6.32 -6.92
CA PHE A 28 4.90 -5.03 -6.49
C PHE A 28 6.35 -5.20 -6.02
N GLN A 29 7.13 -4.12 -6.00
CA GLN A 29 8.47 -4.15 -5.41
C GLN A 29 8.40 -4.29 -3.88
N LYS A 30 7.47 -3.60 -3.23
CA LYS A 30 7.22 -3.70 -1.78
C LYS A 30 5.73 -3.64 -1.45
N ILE A 31 5.37 -4.26 -0.33
CA ILE A 31 4.07 -4.06 0.33
C ILE A 31 4.35 -3.34 1.66
N PHE A 32 3.70 -2.22 1.88
CA PHE A 32 3.75 -1.47 3.13
C PHE A 32 2.45 -1.62 3.89
N VAL A 33 2.55 -1.71 5.21
CA VAL A 33 1.40 -1.67 6.13
C VAL A 33 1.61 -0.49 7.06
N ILE A 34 0.68 0.45 7.04
CA ILE A 34 0.64 1.57 7.97
C ILE A 34 -0.03 1.06 9.24
N ASN A 35 0.66 1.21 10.37
CA ASN A 35 0.12 0.79 11.67
C ASN A 35 0.55 1.79 12.75
N LEU A 36 -0.39 2.16 13.62
CA LEU A 36 -0.06 2.89 14.83
C LEU A 36 0.76 2.00 15.77
N PRO A 37 1.94 2.41 16.26
CA PRO A 37 2.77 1.59 17.16
C PRO A 37 2.05 1.13 18.43
N SER A 38 1.01 1.84 18.86
CA SER A 38 0.14 1.48 19.99
C SER A 38 -0.81 0.31 19.68
N ARG A 39 -1.19 0.11 18.41
CA ARG A 39 -2.11 -0.94 17.93
C ARG A 39 -1.36 -2.23 17.58
N THR A 40 -0.73 -2.80 18.61
CA THR A 40 0.00 -4.08 18.49
C THR A 40 -0.92 -5.26 18.12
N ASP A 41 -2.19 -5.19 18.50
CA ASP A 41 -3.24 -6.15 18.16
C ASP A 41 -3.45 -6.28 16.64
N HIS A 42 -3.51 -5.14 15.94
CA HIS A 42 -3.62 -5.09 14.48
C HIS A 42 -2.34 -5.57 13.81
N ARG A 43 -1.17 -5.14 14.33
CA ARG A 43 0.13 -5.57 13.82
C ARG A 43 0.31 -7.08 13.85
N ASP A 44 -0.04 -7.73 14.97
CA ASP A 44 0.05 -9.18 15.14
C ASP A 44 -0.92 -9.92 14.21
N SER A 45 -2.12 -9.36 14.03
CA SER A 45 -3.14 -9.90 13.12
C SER A 45 -2.67 -9.88 11.67
N ILE A 46 -2.17 -8.73 11.19
CA ILE A 46 -1.62 -8.58 9.84
C ILE A 46 -0.39 -9.47 9.64
N SER A 47 0.52 -9.52 10.63
CA SER A 47 1.71 -10.38 10.57
C SER A 47 1.35 -11.84 10.42
N SER A 48 0.31 -12.29 11.14
CA SER A 48 -0.22 -13.65 11.03
C SER A 48 -0.82 -13.91 9.65
N ALA A 49 -1.66 -13.00 9.14
CA ALA A 49 -2.26 -13.12 7.81
C ALA A 49 -1.19 -13.16 6.70
N ALA A 50 -0.18 -12.30 6.78
CA ALA A 50 0.94 -12.27 5.83
C ALA A 50 1.75 -13.58 5.86
N ALA A 51 2.01 -14.13 7.05
CA ALA A 51 2.69 -15.41 7.20
C ALA A 51 1.88 -16.56 6.56
N PHE A 52 0.57 -16.62 6.78
CA PHE A 52 -0.29 -17.66 6.19
C PHE A 52 -0.40 -17.56 4.66
N SER A 53 -0.32 -16.35 4.10
CA SER A 53 -0.39 -16.10 2.66
C SER A 53 0.97 -16.07 1.94
N ASP A 54 2.08 -16.29 2.67
CA ASP A 54 3.46 -16.12 2.20
C ASP A 54 3.66 -14.76 1.53
N LEU A 55 3.32 -13.69 2.26
CA LEU A 55 3.50 -12.30 1.87
C LEU A 55 4.63 -11.65 2.66
N GLN A 56 5.42 -10.84 1.97
CA GLN A 56 6.45 -10.02 2.57
C GLN A 56 5.95 -8.58 2.68
N ILE A 57 5.74 -8.14 3.92
CA ILE A 57 5.25 -6.81 4.26
C ILE A 57 6.30 -6.02 5.04
N GLU A 58 6.23 -4.71 4.94
CA GLU A 58 7.07 -3.77 5.68
C GLU A 58 6.17 -2.79 6.45
N TYR A 59 6.39 -2.67 7.76
CA TYR A 59 5.60 -1.77 8.59
C TYR A 59 6.14 -0.35 8.51
N VAL A 60 5.21 0.60 8.44
CA VAL A 60 5.47 2.03 8.56
C VAL A 60 4.68 2.53 9.76
N ASP A 61 5.37 3.19 10.68
CA ASP A 61 4.75 3.69 11.89
C ASP A 61 3.84 4.88 11.56
N GLY A 62 2.60 4.77 12.00
CA GLY A 62 1.62 5.83 11.96
C GLY A 62 1.92 6.95 12.96
N VAL A 63 1.42 8.16 12.69
CA VAL A 63 1.65 9.34 13.54
C VAL A 63 0.32 9.97 13.91
N THR A 64 0.07 10.13 15.21
CA THR A 64 -1.16 10.74 15.75
C THR A 64 -1.07 12.25 15.89
N GLU A 65 0.14 12.82 15.92
CA GLU A 65 0.37 14.25 16.09
C GLU A 65 0.78 14.90 14.76
N VAL A 66 -0.12 15.71 14.20
CA VAL A 66 0.10 16.41 12.94
C VAL A 66 0.06 17.92 13.21
N GLU A 67 1.11 18.64 12.83
CA GLU A 67 1.11 20.10 12.97
C GLU A 67 0.07 20.71 12.03
N GLU A 68 -0.78 21.63 12.51
CA GLU A 68 -1.86 22.24 11.68
C GLU A 68 -1.33 22.87 10.37
N LYS A 69 -0.07 23.33 10.38
CA LYS A 69 0.61 23.92 9.22
C LYS A 69 0.89 22.93 8.07
N THR A 70 0.86 21.62 8.34
CA THR A 70 1.06 20.58 7.33
C THR A 70 -0.25 20.11 6.70
N LEU A 71 -1.39 20.67 7.12
CA LEU A 71 -2.68 20.44 6.48
C LEU A 71 -2.79 21.23 5.16
N PRO A 72 -3.39 20.65 4.11
CA PRO A 72 -3.55 21.33 2.83
C PRO A 72 -4.46 22.56 2.96
N PRO A 73 -4.20 23.64 2.21
CA PRO A 73 -5.02 24.85 2.26
C PRO A 73 -6.39 24.59 1.61
N GLY A 74 -7.48 24.76 2.38
CA GLY A 74 -8.83 24.93 1.80
C GLY A 74 -9.97 24.08 2.35
N GLU A 75 -9.79 23.27 3.41
CA GLU A 75 -10.90 22.50 3.99
C GLU A 75 -11.24 22.99 5.42
N PRO A 76 -12.26 23.87 5.57
CA PRO A 76 -12.67 24.40 6.88
C PRO A 76 -13.13 23.31 7.86
N HIS A 77 -13.59 22.17 7.34
CA HIS A 77 -14.10 21.05 8.14
C HIS A 77 -12.98 20.21 8.77
N LEU A 78 -11.76 20.22 8.23
CA LEU A 78 -10.60 19.59 8.88
C LEU A 78 -10.09 20.38 10.08
N ARG A 79 -10.36 21.69 10.10
CA ARG A 79 -9.94 22.60 11.17
C ARG A 79 -10.69 22.37 12.48
N GLU A 80 -11.95 21.98 12.39
CA GLU A 80 -12.79 21.66 13.55
C GLU A 80 -12.63 20.20 13.99
N VAL A 81 -12.39 19.28 13.03
CA VAL A 81 -12.09 17.88 13.35
C VAL A 81 -10.77 17.75 14.09
N VAL A 82 -9.70 18.48 13.74
CA VAL A 82 -8.42 18.40 14.48
C VAL A 82 -8.52 18.89 15.92
N LEU A 83 -9.50 19.74 16.26
CA LEU A 83 -9.72 20.23 17.63
C LEU A 83 -10.73 19.40 18.43
N VAL A 84 -11.52 18.55 17.76
CA VAL A 84 -12.51 17.63 18.37
C VAL A 84 -12.06 16.14 18.26
N ALA A 85 -11.00 15.86 17.51
CA ALA A 85 -10.47 14.51 17.27
C ALA A 85 -9.59 13.97 18.41
N SER A 86 -9.91 14.29 19.66
CA SER A 86 -9.69 13.29 20.71
C SER A 86 -10.61 12.08 20.49
N ASP A 87 -11.69 12.25 19.71
CA ASP A 87 -12.78 11.28 19.59
C ASP A 87 -13.09 10.88 18.12
N LEU A 88 -12.34 11.42 17.14
CA LEU A 88 -12.52 11.13 15.71
C LEU A 88 -11.20 10.63 15.12
N GLU A 89 -10.98 9.33 15.28
CA GLU A 89 -9.87 8.55 14.70
C GLU A 89 -9.78 8.66 13.15
N GLU A 90 -10.78 9.22 12.47
CA GLU A 90 -10.99 8.98 11.03
C GLU A 90 -10.38 9.97 10.03
N VAL A 91 -10.11 11.25 10.34
CA VAL A 91 -9.87 12.24 9.24
C VAL A 91 -8.49 12.91 9.25
N GLY A 92 -7.85 13.07 10.41
CA GLY A 92 -6.51 13.67 10.53
C GLY A 92 -5.35 12.65 10.46
N THR A 93 -5.58 11.46 10.99
CA THR A 93 -4.60 10.38 11.15
C THR A 93 -4.13 9.86 9.79
N HIS A 94 -5.08 9.43 8.95
CA HIS A 94 -4.79 8.76 7.70
C HIS A 94 -3.90 9.59 6.76
N ARG A 95 -4.17 10.88 6.52
CA ARG A 95 -3.41 11.66 5.52
C ARG A 95 -1.95 11.94 5.87
N SER A 96 -1.63 12.09 7.15
CA SER A 96 -0.24 12.27 7.56
C SER A 96 0.59 10.99 7.40
N GLU A 97 -0.07 9.84 7.62
CA GLU A 97 0.53 8.51 7.45
C GLU A 97 0.75 8.15 5.97
N TRP A 98 -0.19 8.51 5.07
CA TRP A 98 -0.04 8.34 3.62
C TRP A 98 1.11 9.19 3.04
N LEU A 99 1.25 10.44 3.48
CA LEU A 99 2.27 11.37 2.98
C LEU A 99 3.70 10.97 3.37
N LEU A 100 3.86 10.40 4.58
CA LEU A 100 5.15 9.87 5.03
C LEU A 100 5.62 8.71 4.13
N ASN A 101 4.70 7.81 3.76
CA ASN A 101 5.04 6.64 2.95
C ASN A 101 5.38 7.00 1.50
N ILE A 102 4.71 8.01 0.91
CA ILE A 102 5.05 8.50 -0.44
C ILE A 102 6.46 9.09 -0.47
N THR A 103 6.85 9.85 0.56
CA THR A 103 8.22 10.40 0.65
C THR A 103 9.26 9.28 0.63
N ARG A 104 9.03 8.22 1.42
CA ARG A 104 9.91 7.05 1.46
C ARG A 104 9.99 6.30 0.12
N ILE A 105 8.87 6.14 -0.57
CA ILE A 105 8.81 5.56 -1.92
C ILE A 105 9.68 6.35 -2.90
N VAL A 106 9.63 7.68 -2.84
CA VAL A 106 10.42 8.56 -3.70
C VAL A 106 11.90 8.54 -3.32
N GLU A 107 12.22 8.61 -2.03
CA GLU A 107 13.61 8.59 -1.53
C GLU A 107 14.32 7.26 -1.83
N GLU A 108 13.62 6.14 -1.66
CA GLU A 108 14.15 4.80 -1.95
C GLU A 108 14.04 4.43 -3.45
N ASN A 109 13.48 5.31 -4.29
CA ASN A 109 13.24 5.09 -5.72
C ASN A 109 12.50 3.76 -6.00
N ILE A 110 11.44 3.52 -5.23
CA ILE A 110 10.61 2.32 -5.36
C ILE A 110 9.73 2.46 -6.61
N THR A 111 9.83 1.48 -7.50
CA THR A 111 9.12 1.49 -8.79
C THR A 111 7.62 1.18 -8.65
N SER A 112 7.26 0.29 -7.72
CA SER A 112 5.87 -0.05 -7.43
C SER A 112 5.69 -0.47 -5.98
N ALA A 113 4.68 0.09 -5.32
CA ALA A 113 4.37 -0.20 -3.93
C ALA A 113 2.87 -0.42 -3.75
N LEU A 114 2.51 -1.42 -2.96
CA LEU A 114 1.17 -1.59 -2.40
C LEU A 114 1.18 -1.09 -0.97
N ILE A 115 0.22 -0.26 -0.58
CA ILE A 115 0.12 0.29 0.77
C ILE A 115 -1.22 -0.16 1.34
N LEU A 116 -1.20 -0.73 2.54
CA LEU A 116 -2.35 -1.24 3.29
C LEU A 116 -2.46 -0.52 4.63
N GLU A 117 -3.68 -0.41 5.13
CA GLU A 117 -3.97 0.04 6.51
C GLU A 117 -3.92 -1.15 7.47
N ASP A 118 -3.81 -0.88 8.78
CA ASP A 118 -3.64 -1.94 9.78
C ASP A 118 -4.91 -2.75 10.07
N ASP A 119 -6.07 -2.28 9.62
CA ASP A 119 -7.37 -2.95 9.71
C ASP A 119 -7.74 -3.73 8.43
N SER A 120 -6.83 -3.80 7.45
CA SER A 120 -7.02 -4.56 6.21
C SER A 120 -7.02 -6.08 6.45
N ASP A 121 -8.01 -6.81 5.93
CA ASP A 121 -8.07 -8.27 6.01
C ASP A 121 -8.14 -8.94 4.62
N TRP A 122 -7.76 -10.22 4.55
CA TRP A 122 -7.88 -11.01 3.33
C TRP A 122 -8.01 -12.52 3.60
N ASP A 123 -8.59 -13.23 2.63
CA ASP A 123 -8.64 -14.69 2.62
C ASP A 123 -7.24 -15.27 2.32
N ILE A 124 -6.85 -16.37 2.97
CA ILE A 124 -5.57 -17.05 2.73
C ILE A 124 -5.34 -17.44 1.25
N ARG A 125 -6.42 -17.55 0.47
CA ARG A 125 -6.42 -17.87 -0.97
C ARG A 125 -6.28 -16.64 -1.87
N ILE A 126 -6.01 -15.45 -1.31
CA ILE A 126 -5.97 -14.16 -2.02
C ILE A 126 -5.21 -14.20 -3.34
N LYS A 127 -4.04 -14.86 -3.40
CA LYS A 127 -3.24 -15.01 -4.63
C LYS A 127 -4.02 -15.69 -5.76
N SER A 128 -4.75 -16.76 -5.44
CA SER A 128 -5.57 -17.47 -6.42
C SER A 128 -6.78 -16.62 -6.85
N GLN A 129 -7.43 -15.95 -5.89
CA GLN A 129 -8.60 -15.10 -6.16
C GLN A 129 -8.23 -13.93 -7.08
N MET A 130 -7.13 -13.24 -6.80
CA MET A 130 -6.62 -12.16 -7.65
C MET A 130 -6.35 -12.64 -9.08
N ARG A 131 -5.73 -13.81 -9.25
CA ARG A 131 -5.52 -14.40 -10.59
C ARG A 131 -6.81 -14.77 -11.29
N TYR A 132 -7.77 -15.37 -10.59
CA TYR A 132 -9.06 -15.73 -11.17
C TYR A 132 -9.83 -14.47 -11.60
N PHE A 133 -9.82 -13.43 -10.77
CA PHE A 133 -10.49 -12.17 -11.07
C PHE A 133 -9.84 -11.43 -12.25
N ALA A 134 -8.51 -11.44 -12.34
CA ALA A 134 -7.78 -10.84 -13.46
C ALA A 134 -8.02 -11.54 -14.81
N ARG A 135 -8.65 -12.72 -14.82
CA ARG A 135 -9.01 -13.48 -16.04
C ARG A 135 -10.47 -13.37 -16.44
N ALA A 136 -11.32 -12.81 -15.58
CA ALA A 136 -12.76 -12.66 -15.81
C ALA A 136 -13.05 -11.44 -16.70
#